data_AF-A0A3C1S1L9-F1
#
_entry.id   AF-A0A3C1S1L9-F1
#
_cell.length_a   1.000
_cell.length_b   1.000
_cell.length_c   1.000
_cell.angle_alpha   90.00
_cell.angle_beta   90.00
_cell.angle_gamma   90.00
#
_symmetry.space_group_name_H-M   'P 1'
#
loop_
_entity.id
_entity.type
_entity.pdbx_description
1 polymer ?
#
loop_
_entity_poly.entity_id
_entity_poly.type
_entity_poly.pdbx_seq_one_letter_code
_entity_poly.pdbx_strand_id
1 'polypeptide(L)' 'MDSRKKKEKLEEKLTTSEVASEERVSSKTVLNWIKEGIKGGKIKLKATKKGLKDYQIKRKDLKFFLEQKQRGLYKI' A
#
# COMPACT_ATOMS: atom_id res chain seq x y z
N MET A 1 -27.39 14.98 -20.00
CA MET A 1 -27.21 13.71 -19.25
C MET A 1 -25.77 13.66 -18.76
N ASP A 2 -25.56 14.04 -17.49
CA ASP A 2 -24.26 14.22 -16.85
C ASP A 2 -23.49 12.90 -16.65
N SER A 3 -22.35 12.76 -17.34
CA SER A 3 -21.36 11.69 -17.18
C SER A 3 -20.59 11.72 -15.84
N ARG A 4 -21.21 12.21 -14.75
CA ARG A 4 -20.59 12.34 -13.41
C ARG A 4 -20.86 11.13 -12.50
N LYS A 5 -20.86 9.92 -13.06
CA LYS A 5 -21.20 8.70 -12.29
C LYS A 5 -20.20 7.58 -12.53
N LYS A 6 -18.90 7.86 -12.40
CA LYS A 6 -17.87 6.80 -12.44
C LYS A 6 -16.57 7.08 -11.66
N LYS A 7 -16.56 8.09 -10.77
CA LYS A 7 -15.33 8.48 -10.05
C LYS A 7 -15.25 8.03 -8.58
N GLU A 8 -16.30 7.47 -8.00
CA GLU A 8 -16.33 7.25 -6.54
C GLU A 8 -16.16 5.79 -6.07
N LYS A 9 -15.74 4.88 -6.96
CA LYS A 9 -15.55 3.46 -6.62
C LYS A 9 -14.18 2.89 -7.00
N LEU A 10 -13.20 3.76 -7.26
CA LEU A 10 -11.80 3.36 -7.10
C LEU A 10 -11.51 3.40 -5.61
N GLU A 11 -11.71 2.29 -4.91
CA GLU A 11 -10.88 2.02 -3.75
C GLU A 11 -9.42 2.15 -4.24
N GLU A 12 -8.76 3.27 -3.95
CA GLU A 12 -7.43 3.64 -4.48
C GLU A 12 -6.43 2.51 -4.25
N LYS A 13 -6.27 1.67 -5.27
CA LYS A 13 -5.29 0.59 -5.32
C LYS A 13 -4.06 1.15 -6.01
N LEU A 14 -3.07 1.52 -5.22
CA LEU A 14 -1.82 2.06 -5.72
C LEU A 14 -0.83 0.93 -5.99
N THR A 15 -0.05 1.09 -7.05
CA THR A 15 1.13 0.27 -7.31
C THR A 15 2.28 0.66 -6.40
N THR A 16 3.24 -0.25 -6.21
CA THR A 16 4.49 0.03 -5.49
C THR A 16 5.23 1.24 -6.03
N SER A 17 5.12 1.48 -7.35
CA SER A 17 5.73 2.63 -8.02
C SER A 17 5.04 3.95 -7.69
N GLU A 18 3.70 3.97 -7.66
CA GLU A 18 2.93 5.16 -7.26
C GLU A 18 3.20 5.55 -5.81
N VAL A 19 3.18 4.56 -4.91
CA VAL A 19 3.49 4.76 -3.49
C VAL A 19 4.92 5.28 -3.31
N ALA A 20 5.89 4.70 -4.03
CA ALA A 20 7.28 5.12 -3.96
C ALA A 20 7.42 6.62 -4.34
N SER A 21 6.67 7.06 -5.35
CA SER A 21 6.63 8.46 -5.77
C SER A 21 5.97 9.37 -4.73
N GLU A 22 4.81 8.99 -4.19
CA GLU A 22 4.10 9.77 -3.17
C GLU A 22 4.93 9.96 -1.89
N GLU A 23 5.52 8.87 -1.41
CA GLU A 23 6.30 8.85 -0.17
C GLU A 23 7.75 9.32 -0.37
N ARG A 24 8.15 9.62 -1.62
CA ARG A 24 9.52 9.97 -2.01
C ARG A 24 10.57 8.96 -1.52
N VAL A 25 10.22 7.67 -1.57
CA VAL A 25 11.10 6.55 -1.20
C VAL A 25 11.36 5.64 -2.40
N SER A 26 12.34 4.75 -2.28
CA SER A 26 12.58 3.75 -3.32
C SER A 26 11.47 2.70 -3.36
N SER A 27 11.16 2.16 -4.54
CA SER A 27 10.22 1.03 -4.69
C SER A 27 10.67 -0.20 -3.89
N LYS A 28 11.98 -0.35 -3.64
CA LYS A 28 12.54 -1.40 -2.77
C LYS A 28 12.11 -1.21 -1.31
N THR A 29 12.09 0.04 -0.83
CA THR A 29 11.60 0.38 0.51
C THR A 29 10.13 0.03 0.65
N VAL A 30 9.31 0.41 -0.34
CA VAL A 30 7.87 0.07 -0.35
C VAL A 30 7.64 -1.44 -0.39
N LEU A 31 8.39 -2.16 -1.24
CA LEU A 31 8.35 -3.63 -1.28
C LEU A 31 8.67 -4.26 0.07
N ASN A 32 9.66 -3.72 0.80
CA ASN A 32 9.98 -4.17 2.14
C ASN A 32 8.82 -3.91 3.10
N TRP A 33 8.20 -2.73 3.08
CA TRP A 33 7.02 -2.44 3.90
C TRP A 33 5.87 -3.41 3.61
N ILE A 34 5.60 -3.71 2.34
CA ILE A 34 4.58 -4.69 1.95
C ILE A 34 4.93 -6.07 2.48
N LYS A 35 6.18 -6.52 2.34
CA LYS A 35 6.63 -7.82 2.88
C LYS A 35 6.51 -7.87 4.40
N GLU A 36 6.92 -6.80 5.09
CA GLU A 36 6.82 -6.68 6.55
C GLU A 36 5.36 -6.70 7.01
N GLY A 37 4.45 -6.05 6.29
CA GLY A 37 3.02 -6.09 6.59
C GLY A 37 2.31 -7.36 6.11
N ILE A 38 2.89 -8.17 5.22
CA ILE A 38 2.36 -9.51 4.95
C ILE A 38 2.80 -10.49 6.05
N LYS A 39 4.04 -10.35 6.52
CA LYS A 39 4.66 -11.25 7.51
C LYS A 39 4.32 -10.90 8.95
N GLY A 40 4.09 -9.62 9.26
CA GLY A 40 3.86 -9.15 10.63
C GLY A 40 2.48 -9.54 11.15
N GLY A 41 2.45 -10.24 12.28
CA GLY A 41 1.25 -10.93 12.77
C GLY A 41 0.05 -10.03 13.14
N LYS A 42 0.24 -8.71 13.32
CA LYS A 42 -0.84 -7.79 13.75
C LYS A 42 -1.57 -7.08 12.63
N ILE A 43 -0.93 -6.86 11.48
CA ILE A 43 -1.54 -6.17 10.34
C ILE A 43 -1.31 -7.06 9.14
N LYS A 44 -2.37 -7.62 8.56
CA LYS A 44 -2.28 -8.39 7.32
C LYS A 44 -2.48 -7.46 6.13
N LEU A 45 -1.40 -6.95 5.56
CA LEU A 45 -1.44 -6.24 4.28
C LEU A 45 -1.84 -7.20 3.16
N LYS A 46 -2.85 -6.82 2.37
CA LYS A 46 -3.23 -7.54 1.15
C LYS A 46 -2.65 -6.83 -0.06
N ALA A 47 -1.54 -7.35 -0.58
CA ALA A 47 -0.97 -6.90 -1.85
C ALA A 47 -1.25 -7.93 -2.95
N THR A 48 -1.59 -7.45 -4.14
CA THR A 48 -1.78 -8.27 -5.35
C THR A 48 -0.58 -8.06 -6.27
N LYS A 49 0.11 -9.13 -6.65
CA LYS A 49 1.25 -9.02 -7.57
C LYS A 49 0.76 -8.57 -8.96
N LYS A 50 1.32 -7.49 -9.48
CA LYS A 50 1.07 -6.92 -10.81
C LYS A 50 2.38 -7.04 -11.60
N GLY A 51 2.50 -8.05 -12.45
CA GLY A 51 3.72 -8.28 -13.25
C GLY A 51 4.91 -8.85 -12.45
N LEU A 52 6.13 -8.69 -12.99
CA LEU A 52 7.33 -9.37 -12.48
C LEU A 52 7.81 -8.84 -11.12
N LYS A 53 7.73 -7.52 -10.88
CA LYS A 53 8.30 -6.87 -9.68
C LYS A 53 7.42 -5.79 -9.05
N ASP A 54 6.18 -5.63 -9.50
CA ASP A 54 5.28 -4.59 -9.01
C ASP A 54 4.11 -5.22 -8.24
N TYR A 55 3.66 -4.56 -7.20
CA TYR A 55 2.56 -4.99 -6.34
C TYR A 55 1.55 -3.88 -6.25
N GLN A 56 0.28 -4.24 -6.36
CA GLN A 56 -0.84 -3.36 -6.17
C GLN A 56 -1.40 -3.56 -4.76
N ILE A 57 -1.50 -2.49 -4.00
CA ILE A 57 -1.98 -2.50 -2.62
C ILE A 57 -3.05 -1.43 -2.43
N LYS A 58 -4.01 -1.69 -1.54
CA LYS A 58 -4.98 -0.66 -1.15
C LYS A 58 -4.26 0.43 -0.37
N ARG A 59 -4.42 1.69 -0.81
CA ARG A 59 -3.83 2.86 -0.15
C ARG A 59 -4.17 2.93 1.34
N LYS A 60 -5.42 2.61 1.69
CA LYS A 60 -5.89 2.56 3.09
C LYS A 60 -5.11 1.57 3.94
N ASP A 61 -4.90 0.35 3.44
CA ASP A 61 -4.19 -0.70 4.17
C ASP A 61 -2.72 -0.31 4.36
N LEU A 62 -2.09 0.23 3.31
CA LEU A 62 -0.71 0.72 3.38
C LEU A 62 -0.56 1.88 4.37
N LYS A 63 -1.45 2.87 4.29
CA LYS A 63 -1.42 4.03 5.20
C LYS A 63 -1.60 3.59 6.65
N PHE A 64 -2.54 2.68 6.90
CA PHE A 64 -2.72 2.08 8.21
C PHE A 64 -1.46 1.36 8.69
N PHE A 65 -0.81 0.55 7.84
CA PHE A 65 0.45 -0.09 8.18
C PHE A 65 1.56 0.93 8.53
N LEU A 66 1.70 1.99 7.74
CA LEU A 66 2.69 3.05 7.98
C LEU A 66 2.41 3.81 9.27
N GLU A 67 1.16 4.15 9.56
CA GLU A 67 0.76 4.76 10.82
C GLU A 67 1.11 3.87 12.01
N GLN A 68 0.84 2.57 11.92
CA GLN A 68 1.17 1.62 12.99
C GLN A 68 2.68 1.43 13.17
N LYS A 69 3.45 1.50 12.07
CA LYS A 69 4.91 1.50 12.08
C LYS A 69 5.47 2.75 12.75
N GLN A 70 4.92 3.93 12.44
CA GLN A 70 5.36 5.22 13.03
C GLN A 70 4.99 5.35 14.51
N ARG A 71 3.83 4.80 14.92
CA ARG A 71 3.40 4.79 16.33
C ARG A 71 4.24 3.87 17.24
N GLY A 72 5.23 3.14 16.70
CA GLY A 72 6.10 2.26 17.50
C GLY A 72 5.40 1.05 18.13
N LEU A 73 4.11 0.82 17.82
CA LEU A 73 3.34 -0.34 18.26
C LEU A 73 3.64 -1.61 17.44
N TYR A 74 4.42 -1.44 16.38
CA TYR A 74 5.03 -2.50 15.60
C TYR A 74 6.36 -2.92 16.26
N LYS A 75 6.29 -3.67 17.36
CA LYS A 75 7.44 -4.40 17.90
C LYS A 75 7.65 -5.65 17.05
N ILE A 76 8.78 -5.70 16.33
CA ILE A 76 9.34 -6.93 15.75
C ILE A 76 9.80 -7.83 16.89
#